data_AF-A0A529HBK3-F1
#
_entry.id   AF-A0A529HBK3-F1
#
_cell.length_a   1.000
_cell.length_b   1.000
_cell.length_c   1.000
_cell.angle_alpha   90.00
_cell.angle_beta   90.00
_cell.angle_gamma   90.00
#
_symmetry.space_group_name_H-M   'P 1'
#
loop_
_entity.id
_entity.type
_entity.pdbx_description
1 polymer ?
#
loop_
_entity_poly.entity_id
_entity_poly.type
_entity_poly.pdbx_seq_one_letter_code
_entity_poly.pdbx_strand_id
1 'polypeptide(L)'
;GLEEISGGTIAIDGKVVNKLEPRERGCAMVFQNYALYPHMSVSQNIGYSLKVAGVPAAERAQRIQAVARILELEHLLDRKPMALSGGQRQRVAMGRAMIREPKV
;
A
#
# COMPACT_ATOMS: atom_id res chain seq x y z
N GLY A 1 -11.77 -7.98 10.42
CA GLY A 1 -11.47 -6.83 9.55
C GLY A 1 -12.03 -7.10 8.18
N LEU A 2 -11.44 -8.07 7.48
CA LEU A 2 -12.02 -8.63 6.26
C LEU A 2 -13.00 -9.77 6.53
N GLU A 3 -13.04 -10.26 7.77
CA GLU A 3 -14.03 -11.18 8.31
C GLU A 3 -14.51 -10.69 9.69
N GLU A 4 -15.67 -11.21 10.10
CA GLU A 4 -16.24 -10.99 11.44
C GLU A 4 -15.51 -11.83 12.50
N ILE A 5 -15.52 -11.33 13.73
CA ILE A 5 -14.95 -12.04 14.87
C ILE A 5 -16.06 -12.76 15.62
N SER A 6 -15.81 -14.00 16.04
CA SER A 6 -16.80 -14.77 16.82
C SER A 6 -16.95 -14.28 18.26
N GLY A 7 -15.93 -13.60 18.80
CA GLY A 7 -15.91 -13.07 20.17
C GLY A 7 -14.57 -12.42 20.53
N GLY A 8 -14.48 -11.86 21.75
CA GLY A 8 -13.28 -11.20 22.25
C GLY A 8 -13.12 -9.74 21.82
N THR A 9 -12.03 -9.11 22.23
CA THR A 9 -11.72 -7.69 21.94
C THR A 9 -10.40 -7.59 21.18
N ILE A 10 -10.41 -6.91 20.04
CA ILE A 10 -9.22 -6.55 19.29
C ILE A 10 -8.99 -5.05 19.46
N ALA A 11 -7.81 -4.71 20.00
CA ALA A 11 -7.34 -3.34 20.07
C ALA A 11 -6.11 -3.15 19.18
N ILE A 12 -6.10 -2.06 18.40
CA ILE A 12 -4.96 -1.63 17.59
C ILE A 12 -4.54 -0.28 18.15
N ASP A 13 -3.28 -0.17 18.58
CA ASP A 13 -2.76 1.05 19.23
C ASP A 13 -3.66 1.53 20.39
N GLY A 14 -4.07 0.58 21.25
CA GLY A 14 -4.96 0.84 22.40
C GLY A 14 -6.42 1.14 22.06
N LYS A 15 -6.80 1.27 20.78
CA LYS A 15 -8.19 1.53 20.35
C LYS A 15 -8.91 0.24 20.00
N VAL A 16 -10.08 -0.01 20.58
CA VAL A 16 -10.94 -1.16 20.21
C VAL A 16 -11.48 -0.98 18.78
N VAL A 17 -11.20 -1.93 17.90
CA VAL A 17 -11.52 -1.84 16.46
C VAL A 17 -12.59 -2.84 15.99
N ASN A 18 -13.21 -3.60 16.90
CA ASN A 18 -14.15 -4.67 16.56
C ASN A 18 -15.22 -4.26 15.55
N LYS A 19 -15.82 -3.07 15.75
CA LYS A 19 -16.92 -2.52 14.96
C LYS A 19 -16.51 -1.50 13.88
N LEU A 20 -15.21 -1.24 13.72
CA LEU A 20 -14.72 -0.28 12.72
C LEU A 20 -14.64 -0.95 11.34
N GLU A 21 -14.98 -0.21 10.29
CA GLU A 21 -14.76 -0.67 8.91
C GLU A 21 -13.26 -0.81 8.64
N PRO A 22 -12.80 -1.71 7.75
CA PRO A 22 -11.37 -1.95 7.48
C PRO A 22 -10.56 -0.67 7.22
N ARG A 23 -11.14 0.26 6.46
CA ARG A 23 -10.52 1.55 6.11
C ARG A 23 -10.27 2.46 7.33
N GLU A 24 -11.00 2.27 8.42
CA GLU A 24 -10.96 3.09 9.62
C GLU A 24 -9.98 2.55 10.67
N ARG A 25 -9.41 1.35 10.44
CA ARG A 25 -8.53 0.68 11.39
C ARG A 25 -7.08 1.15 11.33
N GLY A 26 -6.73 2.00 10.35
CA GLY A 26 -5.39 2.56 10.23
C GLY A 26 -4.31 1.55 9.81
N CYS A 27 -4.72 0.39 9.30
CA CYS A 27 -3.83 -0.69 8.89
C CYS A 27 -3.59 -0.71 7.38
N ALA A 28 -2.39 -1.10 6.97
CA ALA A 28 -2.13 -1.50 5.60
C ALA A 28 -1.91 -3.02 5.52
N MET A 29 -2.49 -3.64 4.50
CA MET A 29 -2.40 -5.09 4.31
C MET A 29 -1.81 -5.42 2.94
N VAL A 30 -0.91 -6.40 2.91
CA VAL A 30 -0.28 -6.92 1.69
C VAL A 30 -0.77 -8.35 1.46
N PHE A 31 -1.42 -8.59 0.32
CA PHE A 31 -1.92 -9.93 -0.04
C PHE A 31 -0.83 -10.78 -0.69
N GLN A 32 -0.94 -12.12 -0.58
CA GLN A 32 -0.01 -13.06 -1.22
C GLN A 32 -0.05 -13.03 -2.76
N ASN A 33 -1.19 -12.66 -3.37
CA ASN A 33 -1.30 -12.42 -4.81
C ASN A 33 -0.82 -11.02 -5.23
N TYR A 34 -0.26 -10.23 -4.29
CA TYR A 34 0.22 -8.85 -4.42
C TYR A 34 -0.84 -7.79 -4.76
N ALA A 35 -2.02 -8.20 -5.23
CA ALA A 35 -3.17 -7.36 -5.58
C ALA A 35 -2.82 -6.11 -6.40
N LEU A 36 -1.79 -6.19 -7.26
CA LEU A 36 -1.30 -5.07 -8.08
C LEU A 36 -2.26 -4.80 -9.24
N TYR A 37 -2.43 -3.53 -9.62
CA TYR A 37 -3.18 -3.16 -10.81
C TYR A 37 -2.33 -3.45 -12.06
N PRO A 38 -2.71 -4.42 -12.92
CA PRO A 38 -1.84 -4.91 -14.00
C PRO A 38 -1.65 -3.89 -15.13
N HIS A 39 -2.61 -2.98 -15.30
CA HIS A 39 -2.59 -1.94 -16.31
C HIS A 39 -1.79 -0.70 -15.89
N MET A 40 -1.40 -0.60 -14.62
CA MET A 40 -0.66 0.53 -14.06
C MET A 40 0.84 0.22 -13.96
N SER A 41 1.70 1.24 -14.08
CA SER A 41 3.14 1.13 -13.79
C SER A 41 3.40 0.93 -12.29
N VAL A 42 4.66 0.66 -11.91
CA VAL A 42 5.10 0.61 -10.51
C VAL A 42 4.82 1.93 -9.79
N SER A 43 5.20 3.07 -10.38
CA SER A 43 4.96 4.40 -9.81
C SER A 43 3.47 4.68 -9.62
N GLN A 44 2.63 4.31 -10.59
CA GLN A 44 1.18 4.45 -10.51
C GLN A 44 0.58 3.52 -9.45
N ASN A 45 1.04 2.28 -9.35
CA ASN A 45 0.60 1.33 -8.34
C ASN A 45 0.85 1.89 -6.94
N ILE A 46 2.09 2.31 -6.66
CA ILE A 46 2.50 2.90 -5.39
C ILE A 46 1.69 4.18 -5.11
N GLY A 47 1.67 5.14 -6.03
CA GLY A 47 1.05 6.45 -5.80
C GLY A 47 -0.48 6.53 -5.90
N TYR A 48 -1.17 5.44 -6.27
CA TYR A 48 -2.61 5.47 -6.56
C TYR A 48 -3.44 5.97 -5.37
N SER A 49 -3.08 5.55 -4.16
CA SER A 49 -3.75 5.97 -2.93
C SER A 49 -3.69 7.48 -2.70
N LEU A 50 -2.52 8.08 -2.88
CA LEU A 50 -2.33 9.52 -2.76
C LEU A 50 -3.07 10.30 -3.86
N LYS A 51 -3.15 9.73 -5.07
CA LYS A 51 -3.94 10.31 -6.16
C LYS A 51 -5.43 10.36 -5.80
N VAL A 52 -5.98 9.28 -5.24
CA VAL A 52 -7.38 9.21 -4.77
C VAL A 52 -7.62 10.16 -3.59
N ALA A 53 -6.63 10.34 -2.72
CA ALA A 53 -6.70 11.29 -1.60
C ALA A 53 -6.51 12.77 -2.01
N GLY A 54 -6.33 13.07 -3.31
CA GLY A 54 -6.21 14.45 -3.79
C GLY A 54 -4.85 15.11 -3.56
N VAL A 55 -3.82 14.35 -3.15
CA VAL A 55 -2.46 14.90 -2.90
C VAL A 55 -1.88 15.49 -4.19
N PRO A 56 -1.29 16.70 -4.19
CA PRO A 56 -0.75 17.34 -5.40
C PRO A 56 0.30 16.50 -6.15
N ALA A 57 0.38 16.66 -7.47
CA ALA A 57 1.22 15.82 -8.33
C ALA A 57 2.72 15.85 -7.95
N ALA A 58 3.26 17.02 -7.65
CA ALA A 58 4.65 17.19 -7.23
C ALA A 58 4.94 16.45 -5.92
N GLU A 59 4.05 16.58 -4.94
CA GLU A 59 4.20 15.91 -3.64
C GLU A 59 4.08 14.38 -3.77
N ARG A 60 3.14 13.88 -4.60
CA ARG A 60 3.04 12.45 -4.90
C ARG A 60 4.35 11.93 -5.51
N ALA A 61 4.92 12.65 -6.47
CA ALA A 61 6.17 12.25 -7.11
C ALA A 61 7.32 12.13 -6.10
N GLN A 62 7.45 13.10 -5.18
CA GLN A 62 8.45 13.07 -4.11
C GLN A 62 8.26 11.87 -3.18
N ARG A 63 7.05 11.62 -2.70
CA ARG A 63 6.75 10.48 -1.81
C ARG A 63 6.98 9.13 -2.51
N ILE A 64 6.58 9.00 -3.79
CA ILE A 64 6.83 7.80 -4.59
C ILE A 64 8.33 7.55 -4.73
N GLN A 65 9.13 8.59 -5.00
CA GLN A 65 10.59 8.47 -5.11
C GLN A 65 11.23 8.03 -3.80
N ALA A 66 10.82 8.60 -2.66
CA ALA A 66 11.32 8.19 -1.35
C ALA A 66 11.04 6.71 -1.05
N VAL A 67 9.79 6.27 -1.27
CA VAL A 67 9.38 4.87 -1.09
C VAL A 67 10.13 3.94 -2.06
N ALA A 68 10.29 4.36 -3.32
CA ALA A 68 11.00 3.58 -4.32
C ALA A 68 12.48 3.39 -3.97
N ARG A 69 13.13 4.40 -3.38
CA ARG A 69 14.52 4.31 -2.92
C ARG A 69 14.67 3.28 -1.80
N ILE A 70 13.80 3.34 -0.79
CA ILE A 70 13.82 2.40 0.36
C ILE A 70 13.64 0.95 -0.11
N LEU A 71 12.82 0.74 -1.15
CA LEU A 71 12.49 -0.58 -1.67
C LEU A 71 13.32 -0.99 -2.89
N GLU A 72 14.32 -0.20 -3.27
CA GLU A 72 15.18 -0.39 -4.45
C GLU A 72 14.39 -0.61 -5.76
N LEU A 73 13.34 0.19 -5.95
CA LEU A 73 12.44 0.17 -7.11
C LEU A 73 12.63 1.35 -8.07
N GLU A 74 13.57 2.27 -7.78
CA GLU A 74 13.78 3.52 -8.57
C GLU A 74 13.94 3.24 -10.07
N HIS A 75 14.70 2.21 -10.44
CA HIS A 75 14.95 1.79 -11.82
C HIS A 75 13.78 1.03 -12.49
N LEU A 76 12.69 0.79 -11.75
CA LEU A 76 11.53 0.02 -12.20
C LEU A 76 10.24 0.83 -12.23
N LEU A 77 10.27 2.13 -11.88
CA LEU A 77 9.10 2.97 -11.70
C LEU A 77 8.14 2.98 -12.91
N ASP A 78 8.67 2.91 -14.12
CA ASP A 78 7.88 2.93 -15.36
C ASP A 78 7.46 1.55 -15.86
N ARG A 79 7.94 0.47 -15.23
CA ARG A 79 7.60 -0.89 -15.62
C ARG A 79 6.19 -1.25 -15.15
N LYS A 80 5.51 -2.14 -15.89
CA LYS A 80 4.25 -2.76 -15.47
C LYS A 80 4.51 -4.04 -14.66
N PRO A 81 3.59 -4.49 -13.77
CA PRO A 81 3.77 -5.68 -12.94
C PRO A 81 4.16 -6.97 -13.66
N MET A 82 3.73 -7.14 -14.92
CA MET A 82 4.08 -8.32 -15.73
C MET A 82 5.56 -8.39 -16.11
N ALA A 83 6.26 -7.26 -16.13
CA ALA A 83 7.69 -7.18 -16.42
C ALA A 83 8.58 -7.32 -15.18
N LEU A 84 8.00 -7.66 -14.03
CA LEU A 84 8.69 -7.75 -12.75
C LEU A 84 8.87 -9.20 -12.31
N SER A 85 9.93 -9.47 -11.54
CA SER A 85 10.07 -10.73 -10.80
C SER A 85 9.05 -10.82 -9.65
N GLY A 86 8.87 -12.01 -9.08
CA GLY A 86 8.01 -12.21 -7.91
C GLY A 86 8.39 -11.33 -6.73
N GLY A 87 9.69 -11.31 -6.36
CA GLY A 87 10.20 -10.47 -5.28
C GLY A 87 10.05 -8.97 -5.57
N GLN A 88 10.22 -8.53 -6.82
CA GLN A 88 9.94 -7.15 -7.21
C GLN A 88 8.46 -6.81 -7.03
N ARG A 89 7.52 -7.68 -7.44
CA ARG A 89 6.08 -7.47 -7.22
C ARG A 89 5.73 -7.37 -5.73
N GLN A 90 6.36 -8.19 -4.89
CA GLN A 90 6.19 -8.12 -3.44
C GLN A 90 6.63 -6.75 -2.90
N ARG A 91 7.80 -6.26 -3.30
CA ARG A 91 8.28 -4.92 -2.92
C ARG A 91 7.34 -3.81 -3.39
N VAL A 92 6.77 -3.90 -4.60
CA VAL A 92 5.76 -2.93 -5.07
C VAL A 92 4.53 -2.94 -4.17
N ALA A 93 4.05 -4.13 -3.76
CA ALA A 93 2.92 -4.25 -2.86
C ALA A 93 3.23 -3.67 -1.46
N MET A 94 4.45 -3.86 -0.94
CA MET A 94 4.92 -3.19 0.26
C MET A 94 4.94 -1.66 0.10
N GLY A 95 5.41 -1.15 -1.04
CA GLY A 95 5.43 0.29 -1.32
C GLY A 95 4.03 0.92 -1.30
N ARG A 96 3.02 0.21 -1.78
CA ARG A 96 1.61 0.63 -1.71
C ARG A 96 1.08 0.74 -0.27
N ALA A 97 1.58 -0.12 0.62
CA ALA A 97 1.25 -0.06 2.04
C ALA A 97 2.00 1.09 2.72
N MET A 98 3.31 1.21 2.49
CA MET A 98 4.18 2.20 3.14
C MET A 98 3.82 3.65 2.79
N ILE A 99 3.44 3.93 1.54
CA ILE A 99 3.19 5.31 1.09
C ILE A 99 1.99 5.98 1.77
N ARG A 100 1.13 5.20 2.44
CA ARG A 100 -0.01 5.72 3.21
C ARG A 100 0.38 6.14 4.63
N GLU A 101 1.64 5.95 5.03
CA GLU A 101 2.11 6.16 6.42
C GLU A 101 1.13 5.55 7.45
N PRO A 102 0.78 4.25 7.30
CA PRO A 102 -0.15 3.61 8.21
C PRO A 102 0.42 3.58 9.63
N LYS A 103 -0.45 3.65 10.64
CA LYS A 103 -0.02 3.58 12.04
C LYS A 103 0.46 2.18 12.42
N VAL A 104 -0.06 1.14 11.74
CA VAL A 104 0.25 -0.28 11.97
C VAL A 104 0.22 -1.07 10.66
#